data_AF-A0A2Z6RWG2-F1
#
_entry.id   AF-A0A2Z6RWG2-F1
#
_cell.length_a   1.000
_cell.length_b   1.000
_cell.length_c   1.000
_cell.angle_alpha   90.00
_cell.angle_beta   90.00
_cell.angle_gamma   90.00
#
_symmetry.space_group_name_H-M   'P 1'
#
loop_
_entity.id
_entity.type
_entity.pdbx_description
1 polymer ?
#
loop_
_entity_poly.entity_id
_entity_poly.type
_entity_poly.pdbx_seq_one_letter_code
_entity_poly.pdbx_strand_id
1 'polypeptide(L)'
;MKKRFLLTKPAKKVEKLDSSPLVTINYDSRSSPSDHFHNIITNFLLDLITKNSPFFNSIVFSDSYGFDEFLEKYKDQQVSSSKLIEKVNTDDYYPQTAHFLACLLNILLLNNELMGILFLDSEIC
;
A
#
# COMPACT_ATOMS: atom_id res chain seq x y z
N MET A 1 2.58 16.36 52.43
CA MET A 1 2.22 14.92 52.43
C MET A 1 1.60 14.58 51.07
N LYS A 2 2.24 13.70 50.27
CA LYS A 2 1.78 13.31 48.93
C LYS A 2 0.77 12.16 49.04
N LYS A 3 -0.48 12.37 48.58
CA LYS A 3 -1.46 11.29 48.41
C LYS A 3 -1.08 10.47 47.18
N ARG A 4 -0.56 9.26 47.42
CA ARG A 4 -0.31 8.25 46.38
C ARG A 4 -1.66 7.63 46.01
N PHE A 5 -2.08 7.78 44.75
CA PHE A 5 -3.19 7.02 44.21
C PHE A 5 -2.68 5.61 43.90
N LEU A 6 -3.01 4.67 44.78
CA LEU A 6 -2.80 3.24 44.52
C LEU A 6 -3.89 2.79 43.54
N LEU A 7 -3.47 2.38 42.34
CA LEU A 7 -4.33 1.69 41.37
C LEU A 7 -4.69 0.31 41.97
N THR A 8 -5.84 0.22 42.62
CA THR A 8 -6.28 -0.98 43.37
C THR A 8 -6.91 -2.08 42.51
N LYS A 9 -6.76 -2.03 41.18
CA LYS A 9 -7.26 -3.09 40.31
C LYS A 9 -6.21 -3.43 39.26
N PRO A 10 -5.81 -4.71 39.11
CA PRO A 10 -5.11 -5.13 37.91
C PRO A 10 -6.02 -4.85 36.71
N ALA A 11 -5.46 -4.29 35.64
CA ALA A 11 -6.17 -4.11 34.39
C ALA A 11 -6.76 -5.48 33.97
N LYS A 12 -8.07 -5.51 33.65
CA LYS A 12 -8.70 -6.69 33.09
C LYS A 12 -7.84 -7.13 31.90
N LYS A 13 -7.41 -8.40 31.90
CA LYS A 13 -6.82 -9.04 30.72
C LYS A 13 -7.80 -8.77 29.57
N VAL A 14 -7.36 -8.01 28.59
CA VAL A 14 -8.10 -7.83 27.34
C VAL A 14 -8.25 -9.24 26.76
N GLU A 15 -9.46 -9.76 26.77
CA GLU A 15 -9.79 -10.91 25.93
C GLU A 15 -9.45 -10.48 24.51
N LYS A 16 -8.61 -11.27 23.83
CA LYS A 16 -8.33 -11.08 22.40
C LYS A 16 -9.68 -11.06 21.71
N LEU A 17 -10.14 -9.86 21.36
CA LEU A 17 -11.21 -9.73 20.41
C LEU A 17 -10.57 -10.19 19.11
N ASP A 18 -11.00 -11.34 18.61
CA ASP A 18 -10.65 -11.79 17.26
C ASP A 18 -11.27 -10.75 16.31
N SER A 19 -10.52 -9.68 16.04
CA SER A 19 -10.86 -8.71 15.02
C SER A 19 -10.82 -9.48 13.70
N SER A 20 -12.01 -9.73 13.16
CA SER A 20 -12.13 -10.24 11.80
C SER A 20 -11.53 -9.16 10.90
N PRO A 21 -10.49 -9.45 10.11
CA PRO A 21 -9.88 -8.43 9.26
C PRO A 21 -10.96 -7.92 8.30
N LEU A 22 -11.15 -6.59 8.27
CA LEU A 22 -12.16 -5.92 7.45
C LEU A 22 -11.97 -6.20 5.94
N VAL A 23 -10.82 -6.76 5.58
CA VAL A 23 -10.52 -7.34 4.28
C VAL A 23 -9.91 -8.72 4.50
N THR A 24 -10.71 -9.78 4.36
CA THR A 24 -10.18 -11.13 4.21
C THR A 24 -9.49 -11.18 2.85
N ILE A 25 -8.18 -10.95 2.82
CA ILE A 25 -7.36 -11.17 1.62
C ILE A 25 -7.49 -12.65 1.31
N ASN A 26 -8.25 -12.97 0.26
CA ASN A 26 -8.54 -14.35 -0.09
C ASN A 26 -7.36 -14.91 -0.88
N TYR A 27 -6.35 -15.39 -0.16
CA TYR A 27 -5.18 -16.03 -0.74
C TYR A 27 -5.52 -17.30 -1.57
N ASP A 28 -6.76 -17.81 -1.53
CA ASP A 28 -7.24 -18.92 -2.37
C ASP A 28 -7.56 -18.50 -3.82
N SER A 29 -7.46 -17.21 -4.17
CA SER A 29 -7.62 -16.79 -5.56
C SER A 29 -6.48 -17.38 -6.40
N ARG A 30 -6.80 -18.17 -7.43
CA ARG A 30 -5.86 -18.81 -8.39
C ARG A 30 -4.93 -17.84 -9.15
N SER A 31 -4.96 -16.54 -8.86
CA SER A 31 -3.99 -15.59 -9.37
C SER A 31 -2.65 -15.76 -8.66
N SER A 32 -1.56 -15.39 -9.33
CA SER A 32 -0.28 -15.28 -8.65
C SER A 32 -0.44 -14.38 -7.41
N PRO A 33 0.25 -14.65 -6.28
CA PRO A 33 0.19 -13.78 -5.10
C PRO A 33 0.50 -12.32 -5.46
N SER A 34 1.35 -12.09 -6.47
CA SER A 34 1.71 -10.78 -6.98
C SER A 34 0.53 -10.02 -7.61
N ASP A 35 -0.34 -10.71 -8.36
CA ASP A 35 -1.47 -10.07 -9.05
C ASP A 35 -2.64 -9.67 -8.14
N HIS A 36 -2.65 -10.14 -6.88
CA HIS A 36 -3.81 -10.03 -6.00
C HIS A 36 -4.23 -8.57 -5.75
N PHE A 37 -3.25 -7.66 -5.65
CA PHE A 37 -3.50 -6.25 -5.36
C PHE A 37 -3.53 -5.35 -6.59
N HIS A 38 -3.19 -5.86 -7.77
CA HIS A 38 -3.04 -5.04 -8.99
C HIS A 38 -4.30 -4.20 -9.29
N ASN A 39 -5.49 -4.76 -9.10
CA ASN A 39 -6.75 -4.04 -9.32
C ASN A 39 -7.00 -2.95 -8.27
N ILE A 40 -6.67 -3.21 -7.01
CA ILE A 40 -6.82 -2.24 -5.91
C ILE A 40 -5.85 -1.09 -6.11
N ILE A 41 -4.58 -1.40 -6.37
CA ILE A 41 -3.51 -0.43 -6.63
C ILE A 41 -3.88 0.46 -7.82
N THR A 42 -4.27 -0.12 -8.96
CA THR A 42 -4.61 0.67 -10.16
C THR A 42 -5.82 1.59 -9.94
N ASN A 43 -6.85 1.12 -9.23
CA ASN A 43 -8.01 1.96 -8.89
C ASN A 43 -7.64 3.10 -7.93
N PHE A 44 -6.83 2.79 -6.92
CA PHE A 44 -6.34 3.79 -5.96
C PHE A 44 -5.48 4.85 -6.65
N LEU A 45 -4.55 4.43 -7.51
CA LEU A 45 -3.68 5.34 -8.25
C LEU A 45 -4.45 6.22 -9.22
N LEU A 46 -5.46 5.67 -9.91
CA LEU A 46 -6.35 6.47 -10.76
C LEU A 46 -6.98 7.61 -9.95
N ASP A 47 -7.64 7.29 -8.83
CA ASP A 47 -8.28 8.29 -7.99
C ASP A 47 -7.28 9.32 -7.42
N LEU A 48 -6.13 8.84 -6.95
CA LEU A 48 -5.07 9.67 -6.37
C LEU A 48 -4.46 10.64 -7.40
N ILE A 49 -4.12 10.14 -8.58
CA ILE A 49 -3.49 10.92 -9.65
C ILE A 49 -4.50 11.88 -10.26
N THR A 50 -5.73 11.46 -10.54
CA THR A 50 -6.76 12.34 -11.10
C THR A 50 -7.03 13.54 -10.18
N LYS A 51 -7.10 13.33 -8.86
CA LYS A 51 -7.33 14.40 -7.89
C LYS A 51 -6.15 15.35 -7.68
N ASN A 52 -4.93 14.88 -7.96
CA ASN A 52 -3.71 15.61 -7.62
C ASN A 52 -2.74 15.74 -8.80
N SER A 53 -3.28 15.75 -10.03
CA SER A 53 -2.49 15.72 -11.26
C SER A 53 -1.34 16.74 -11.24
N PRO A 54 -1.56 18.06 -10.97
CA PRO A 54 -0.48 19.06 -10.91
C PRO A 54 0.72 18.68 -10.04
N PHE A 55 0.46 18.07 -8.89
CA PHE A 55 1.51 17.65 -7.96
C PHE A 55 2.32 16.50 -8.54
N PHE A 56 1.64 15.43 -8.97
CA PHE A 56 2.31 14.32 -9.63
C PHE A 56 3.00 14.78 -10.92
N ASN A 57 2.52 15.88 -11.51
CA ASN A 57 3.16 16.47 -12.68
C ASN A 57 4.53 17.07 -12.44
N SER A 58 4.77 17.48 -11.21
CA SER A 58 6.02 18.12 -10.81
C SER A 58 7.11 17.10 -10.39
N ILE A 59 6.77 15.82 -10.26
CA ILE A 59 7.72 14.79 -9.84
C ILE A 59 8.62 14.43 -11.03
N VAL A 60 9.91 14.71 -10.87
CA VAL A 60 10.94 14.37 -11.85
C VAL A 60 11.93 13.40 -11.20
N PHE A 61 12.13 12.25 -11.84
CA PHE A 61 13.18 11.31 -11.46
C PHE A 61 14.51 11.84 -12.01
N SER A 62 15.35 12.38 -11.13
CA SER A 62 16.64 12.97 -11.50
C SER A 62 17.68 11.93 -11.94
N ASP A 63 17.53 10.68 -11.48
CA ASP A 63 18.39 9.57 -11.84
C ASP A 63 17.54 8.46 -12.48
N SER A 64 17.54 8.41 -13.82
CA SER A 64 16.84 7.37 -14.55
C SER A 64 17.42 5.98 -14.29
N TYR A 65 18.72 5.89 -13.96
CA TYR A 65 19.38 4.62 -13.70
C TYR A 65 18.87 3.98 -12.41
N GLY A 66 18.76 4.76 -11.33
CA GLY A 66 18.17 4.29 -10.08
C GLY A 66 16.70 3.84 -10.21
N PHE A 67 15.93 4.47 -11.11
CA PHE A 67 14.57 4.02 -11.40
C PHE A 67 14.56 2.65 -12.12
N ASP A 68 15.39 2.48 -13.14
CA ASP A 68 15.48 1.22 -13.88
C ASP A 68 16.00 0.08 -12.98
N GLU A 69 17.01 0.35 -12.13
CA GLU A 69 17.50 -0.62 -11.14
C GLU A 69 16.42 -1.01 -10.13
N PHE A 70 15.63 -0.04 -9.66
CA PHE A 70 14.50 -0.30 -8.77
C PHE A 70 13.49 -1.23 -9.43
N LEU A 71 13.09 -0.94 -10.67
CA LEU A 71 12.16 -1.78 -11.41
C LEU A 71 12.72 -3.19 -11.63
N GLU A 72 13.98 -3.34 -12.04
CA GLU A 72 14.58 -4.67 -12.25
C GLU A 72 14.65 -5.47 -10.96
N LYS A 73 14.99 -4.82 -9.84
CA LYS A 73 15.04 -5.46 -8.52
C LYS A 73 13.68 -6.01 -8.09
N TYR A 74 12.59 -5.35 -8.47
CA TYR A 74 11.22 -5.69 -8.06
C TYR A 74 10.33 -6.13 -9.22
N LYS A 75 10.92 -6.69 -10.28
CA LYS A 75 10.20 -7.07 -11.52
C LYS A 75 9.00 -7.98 -11.30
N ASP A 76 9.10 -8.90 -10.35
CA ASP A 76 8.03 -9.85 -10.04
C ASP A 76 6.88 -9.21 -9.26
N GLN A 77 7.09 -8.01 -8.71
CA GLN A 77 6.09 -7.22 -7.97
C GLN A 77 5.57 -6.03 -8.79
N GLN A 78 5.97 -5.90 -10.06
CA GLN A 78 5.46 -4.84 -10.90
C GLN A 78 4.02 -5.11 -11.32
N VAL A 79 3.18 -4.07 -11.18
CA VAL A 79 1.86 -4.08 -11.81
C VAL A 79 2.07 -4.02 -13.32
N SER A 80 1.37 -4.90 -14.06
CA SER A 80 1.46 -4.95 -15.52
C SER A 80 1.27 -3.57 -16.15
N SER A 81 2.23 -3.16 -16.98
CA SER A 81 2.19 -1.86 -17.67
C SER A 81 0.93 -1.66 -18.49
N SER A 82 0.38 -2.71 -19.11
CA SER A 82 -0.87 -2.62 -19.87
C SER A 82 -2.06 -2.26 -18.98
N LYS A 83 -2.15 -2.82 -17.77
CA LYS A 83 -3.20 -2.48 -16.80
C LYS A 83 -3.05 -1.06 -16.26
N LEU A 84 -1.81 -0.63 -15.99
CA LEU A 84 -1.54 0.75 -15.57
C LEU A 84 -1.90 1.73 -16.68
N ILE A 85 -1.53 1.42 -17.92
CA ILE A 85 -1.85 2.27 -19.08
C ILE A 85 -3.36 2.34 -19.29
N GLU A 86 -4.06 1.21 -19.34
CA GLU A 86 -5.51 1.18 -19.58
C GLU A 86 -6.29 1.99 -18.53
N LYS A 87 -5.88 1.93 -17.26
CA LYS A 87 -6.61 2.57 -16.17
C LYS A 87 -6.15 3.97 -15.83
N VAL A 88 -4.86 4.27 -15.97
CA VAL A 88 -4.24 5.50 -15.44
C VAL A 88 -3.78 6.42 -16.58
N ASN A 89 -3.51 5.89 -17.77
CA ASN A 89 -3.01 6.68 -18.90
C ASN A 89 -4.15 7.31 -19.70
N THR A 90 -4.71 8.38 -19.15
CA THR A 90 -5.58 9.32 -19.88
C THR A 90 -4.70 10.42 -20.46
N ASP A 91 -4.18 10.20 -21.67
CA ASP A 91 -3.58 11.12 -22.65
C ASP A 91 -2.55 12.19 -22.22
N ASP A 92 -2.34 12.46 -20.93
CA ASP A 92 -1.52 13.57 -20.46
C ASP A 92 -0.41 13.20 -19.47
N TYR A 93 -0.36 12.06 -18.76
CA TYR A 93 0.55 11.97 -17.59
C TYR A 93 1.14 10.61 -17.09
N TYR A 94 2.41 10.72 -16.64
CA TYR A 94 3.32 9.87 -15.82
C TYR A 94 3.29 8.34 -15.87
N PRO A 95 3.92 7.75 -16.91
CA PRO A 95 4.31 6.35 -16.85
C PRO A 95 5.23 6.08 -15.65
N GLN A 96 6.30 6.83 -15.47
CA GLN A 96 7.31 6.53 -14.45
C GLN A 96 6.79 6.64 -13.00
N THR A 97 6.10 7.74 -12.67
CA THR A 97 5.55 7.93 -11.32
C THR A 97 4.47 6.91 -10.99
N ALA A 98 3.59 6.60 -11.95
CA ALA A 98 2.57 5.58 -11.75
C ALA A 98 3.19 4.19 -11.55
N HIS A 99 4.20 3.82 -12.35
CA HIS A 99 4.92 2.55 -12.18
C HIS A 99 5.66 2.49 -10.84
N PHE A 100 6.34 3.57 -10.45
CA PHE A 100 7.02 3.66 -9.16
C PHE A 100 6.06 3.43 -8.00
N LEU A 101 4.96 4.21 -7.94
CA LEU A 101 3.99 4.11 -6.86
C LEU A 101 3.27 2.77 -6.86
N ALA A 102 2.93 2.23 -8.04
CA ALA A 102 2.30 0.93 -8.15
C ALA A 102 3.19 -0.19 -7.60
N CYS A 103 4.47 -0.19 -7.99
CA CYS A 103 5.44 -1.16 -7.51
C CYS A 103 5.69 -0.99 -6.00
N LEU A 104 5.85 0.23 -5.51
CA LEU A 104 6.01 0.52 -4.08
C LEU A 104 4.83 0.01 -3.26
N LEU A 105 3.60 0.31 -3.69
CA LEU A 105 2.39 -0.17 -3.02
C LEU A 105 2.30 -1.69 -3.07
N ASN A 106 2.63 -2.34 -4.19
CA ASN A 106 2.59 -3.79 -4.28
C ASN A 106 3.62 -4.45 -3.33
N ILE A 107 4.82 -3.89 -3.22
CA ILE A 107 5.85 -4.35 -2.27
C ILE A 107 5.34 -4.24 -0.82
N LEU A 108 4.70 -3.12 -0.47
CA LEU A 108 4.14 -2.92 0.87
C LEU A 108 3.01 -3.91 1.15
N LEU A 109 2.08 -4.09 0.21
CA LEU A 109 0.91 -4.94 0.37
C LEU A 109 1.25 -6.44 0.40
N LEU A 110 2.31 -6.86 -0.30
CA LEU A 110 2.79 -8.25 -0.29
C LEU A 110 3.61 -8.58 0.95
N ASN A 111 4.08 -7.57 1.70
CA ASN A 111 4.86 -7.79 2.90
C ASN A 111 3.93 -7.87 4.13
N ASN A 112 3.73 -9.07 4.64
CA ASN A 112 2.87 -9.34 5.81
C ASN A 112 3.28 -8.56 7.07
N GLU A 113 4.57 -8.28 7.27
CA GLU A 113 5.05 -7.49 8.41
C GLU A 113 4.64 -6.02 8.26
N LEU A 114 4.85 -5.44 7.08
CA LEU A 114 4.48 -4.06 6.79
C LEU A 114 2.95 -3.88 6.77
N MET A 115 2.22 -4.85 6.24
CA MET A 115 0.76 -4.89 6.34
C MET A 115 0.29 -4.97 7.78
N GLY A 116 0.97 -5.76 8.62
CA GLY A 116 0.70 -5.83 10.05
C GLY A 116 0.82 -4.44 10.71
N ILE A 117 1.86 -3.67 10.38
CA ILE A 117 2.04 -2.30 10.87
C ILE A 117 0.89 -1.38 10.40
N LEU A 118 0.54 -1.42 9.11
CA LEU A 118 -0.55 -0.61 8.56
C LEU A 118 -1.91 -0.92 9.21
N PHE A 119 -2.16 -2.19 9.54
CA PHE A 119 -3.39 -2.60 10.20
C PHE A 119 -3.40 -2.30 11.71
N LEU A 120 -2.26 -2.41 12.39
CA LEU A 120 -2.16 -2.11 13.83
C LEU A 120 -2.54 -0.66 14.13
N ASP A 121 -2.21 0.28 13.24
CA ASP A 121 -2.60 1.68 13.39
C ASP A 121 -4.08 1.94 13.06
N SER A 122 -4.73 1.05 12.30
CA SER A 122 -6.16 1.16 11.96
C SER A 122 -7.11 0.74 13.09
N GLU A 123 -6.62 -0.06 14.05
CA GLU A 123 -7.38 -0.48 15.25
C GLU A 123 -7.33 0.54 16.40
N ILE A 124 -6.52 1.61 16.28
CA ILE A 124 -6.32 2.62 17.34
C ILE A 124 -7.33 3.80 17.24
N CYS A 125 -8.25 3.78 16.25
CA CYS A 125 -9.32 4.79 16.11
C CYS A 125 -10.62 4.41 16.83
#